data_AF-A0A7C7LQJ1-F1
#
_entry.id   AF-A0A7C7LQJ1-F1
#
_cell.length_a   1.000
_cell.length_b   1.000
_cell.length_c   1.000
_cell.angle_alpha   90.00
_cell.angle_beta   90.00
_cell.angle_gamma   90.00
#
_symmetry.space_group_name_H-M   'P 1'
#
loop_
_entity.id
_entity.type
_entity.pdbx_description
1 polymer ?
#
loop_
_entity_poly.entity_id
_entity_poly.type
_entity_poly.pdbx_seq_one_letter_code
_entity_poly.pdbx_strand_id
1 'polypeptide(L)'
;MMTENNKLQWQLELEGLIVHGETPVGWDENSLPNETVDQDGNLSPANWEGVTDPRFPSRRVYDDPSVEVLRKHLRQHNGIYGLEICESTETKKATKIFHRDGFVVVRDLLNTEQLARFRRIVPGC
;
A
#
# COMPACT_ATOMS: atom_id res chain seq x y z
N MET A 1 -8.77 -13.19 -33.93
CA MET A 1 -8.28 -11.81 -34.18
C MET A 1 -8.47 -10.88 -32.98
N MET A 2 -9.53 -10.98 -32.16
CA MET A 2 -9.69 -10.12 -30.96
C MET A 2 -8.66 -10.37 -29.84
N THR A 3 -8.14 -11.59 -29.72
CA THR A 3 -7.21 -12.00 -28.65
C THR A 3 -5.80 -11.42 -28.81
N GLU A 4 -5.32 -11.32 -30.06
CA GLU A 4 -4.01 -10.75 -30.39
C GLU A 4 -4.00 -9.23 -30.13
N ASN A 5 -5.10 -8.55 -30.48
CA ASN A 5 -5.22 -7.11 -30.31
C ASN A 5 -5.24 -6.71 -28.82
N ASN A 6 -5.96 -7.47 -28.00
CA ASN A 6 -5.98 -7.26 -26.54
C ASN A 6 -4.61 -7.54 -25.91
N LYS A 7 -3.89 -8.54 -26.40
CA LYS A 7 -2.55 -8.89 -25.90
C LYS A 7 -1.55 -7.75 -26.15
N LEU A 8 -1.58 -7.15 -27.34
CA LEU A 8 -0.75 -5.99 -27.69
C LEU A 8 -1.12 -4.76 -26.85
N GLN A 9 -2.41 -4.51 -26.63
CA GLN A 9 -2.87 -3.40 -25.79
C GLN A 9 -2.37 -3.55 -24.35
N TRP A 10 -2.49 -4.73 -23.74
CA TRP A 10 -2.01 -4.96 -22.37
C TRP A 10 -0.49 -4.90 -22.26
N GLN A 11 0.24 -5.27 -23.32
CA GLN A 11 1.69 -5.13 -23.37
C GLN A 11 2.12 -3.66 -23.33
N LEU A 12 1.43 -2.80 -24.08
CA LEU A 12 1.68 -1.35 -24.11
C LEU A 12 1.33 -0.68 -22.77
N GLU A 13 0.20 -1.05 -22.16
CA GLU A 13 -0.18 -0.53 -20.84
C GLU A 13 0.83 -0.92 -19.75
N LEU A 14 1.35 -2.15 -19.79
CA LEU A 14 2.42 -2.59 -18.89
C LEU A 14 3.75 -1.86 -19.13
N GLU A 15 4.08 -1.54 -20.38
CA GLU A 15 5.29 -0.78 -20.73
C GLU A 15 5.22 0.69 -20.30
N GLY A 16 4.02 1.27 -20.29
CA GLY A 16 3.78 2.64 -19.84
C GLY A 16 3.66 2.81 -18.33
N LEU A 17 3.69 1.72 -17.55
CA LEU A 17 3.53 1.78 -16.11
C LEU A 17 4.79 2.35 -15.45
N ILE A 18 4.68 3.55 -14.88
CA ILE A 18 5.72 4.16 -14.06
C ILE A 18 5.63 3.56 -12.66
N VAL A 19 6.65 2.79 -12.29
CA VAL A 19 6.74 2.21 -10.95
C VAL A 19 7.59 3.12 -10.07
N HIS A 20 6.95 3.76 -9.10
CA HIS A 20 7.66 4.47 -8.05
C HIS A 20 8.24 3.43 -7.08
N GLY A 21 9.57 3.31 -7.06
CA GLY A 21 10.28 2.47 -6.11
C GLY A 21 10.22 3.03 -4.68
N GLU A 22 10.90 2.36 -3.75
CA GLU A 22 11.13 2.93 -2.42
C GLU A 22 11.87 4.26 -2.56
N THR A 23 11.22 5.33 -2.16
CA THR A 23 11.84 6.64 -2.18
C THR A 23 12.68 6.79 -0.91
N PRO A 24 13.89 7.37 -0.97
CA PRO A 24 14.62 7.73 0.24
C PRO A 24 13.88 8.78 1.08
N VAL A 25 12.86 9.46 0.54
CA VAL A 25 11.92 10.31 1.30
C VAL A 25 10.90 9.50 2.11
N GLY A 26 11.25 8.26 2.46
CA GLY A 26 10.61 7.58 3.57
C GLY A 26 11.00 8.30 4.85
N TRP A 27 10.16 9.29 5.23
CA TRP A 27 10.25 10.09 6.45
C TRP A 27 11.22 11.28 6.37
N ASP A 28 10.69 12.50 6.52
CA ASP A 28 11.47 13.68 6.85
C ASP A 28 11.93 13.56 8.31
N GLU A 29 13.25 13.51 8.51
CA GLU A 29 13.89 13.46 9.83
C GLU A 29 13.63 14.71 10.67
N ASN A 30 13.22 15.81 10.04
CA ASN A 30 12.88 17.08 10.70
C ASN A 30 11.40 17.16 11.09
N SER A 31 10.55 16.22 10.63
CA SER A 31 9.14 16.18 11.05
C SER A 31 9.03 15.78 12.51
N LEU A 32 8.42 16.65 13.31
CA LEU A 32 8.21 16.43 14.74
C LEU A 32 7.41 15.14 14.99
N PRO A 33 7.74 14.36 16.04
CA PRO A 33 6.91 13.27 16.50
C PRO A 33 5.47 13.73 16.72
N ASN A 34 4.51 13.09 16.06
CA ASN A 34 3.08 13.39 16.15
C ASN A 34 2.69 14.79 15.65
N GLU A 35 3.39 15.28 14.63
CA GLU A 35 3.02 16.46 13.87
C GLU A 35 1.54 16.41 13.45
N THR A 36 0.76 17.28 14.08
CA THR A 36 -0.61 17.60 13.66
C THR A 36 -0.52 18.96 13.01
N VAL A 37 -1.01 19.08 11.78
CA VAL A 37 -1.09 20.38 11.11
C VAL A 37 -2.46 21.00 11.35
N ASP A 38 -2.51 22.33 11.44
CA ASP A 38 -3.79 23.06 11.42
C ASP A 38 -4.45 23.01 10.03
N GLN A 39 -5.61 23.67 9.89
CA GLN A 39 -6.37 23.69 8.63
C GLN A 39 -5.61 24.35 7.48
N ASP A 40 -4.56 25.12 7.78
CA ASP A 40 -3.72 25.83 6.84
C ASP A 40 -2.39 25.10 6.58
N GLY A 41 -2.18 23.93 7.20
CA GLY A 41 -0.99 23.10 7.02
C GLY A 41 0.20 23.48 7.90
N ASN A 42 0.04 24.39 8.87
CA ASN A 42 1.13 24.76 9.78
C ASN A 42 1.23 23.80 10.96
N LEU A 43 2.45 23.60 11.46
CA LEU A 43 2.72 22.80 12.67
C LEU A 43 1.88 23.29 13.86
N SER A 44 0.94 22.46 14.31
CA SER A 44 0.19 22.75 15.53
C SER A 44 1.09 22.49 16.74
N PRO A 45 1.11 23.38 17.74
CA PRO A 45 1.83 23.13 18.99
C PRO A 45 1.32 21.84 19.65
N ALA A 46 2.22 21.16 20.36
CA ALA A 46 2.07 19.80 20.91
C ALA A 46 0.91 19.58 21.92
N ASN A 47 0.01 20.54 22.05
CA ASN A 47 -1.15 20.56 22.95
C ASN A 47 -2.49 20.44 22.21
N TRP A 48 -2.51 20.05 20.93
CA TRP A 48 -3.74 19.62 20.27
C TRP A 48 -4.23 18.33 20.96
N GLU A 49 -5.45 18.37 21.51
CA GLU A 49 -6.11 17.32 22.30
C GLU A 49 -6.50 16.08 21.46
N GLY A 50 -5.64 15.67 20.52
CA GLY A 50 -5.75 14.39 19.86
C GLY A 50 -5.49 13.28 20.88
N VAL A 51 -6.40 12.30 20.94
CA VAL A 51 -6.17 11.07 21.71
C VAL A 51 -4.92 10.41 21.16
N THR A 52 -3.80 10.56 21.87
CA THR A 52 -2.56 9.86 21.55
C THR A 52 -2.82 8.38 21.81
N ASP A 53 -2.75 7.53 20.78
CA ASP A 53 -2.85 6.08 20.99
C ASP A 53 -1.69 5.68 21.92
N PRO A 54 -1.96 5.06 23.08
CA PRO A 54 -0.92 4.67 24.03
C PRO A 54 0.05 3.62 23.47
N ARG A 55 -0.26 3.04 22.30
CA ARG A 55 0.62 2.12 21.57
C ARG A 55 1.64 2.83 20.67
N PHE A 56 1.50 4.14 20.43
CA PHE A 56 2.49 4.88 19.66
C PHE A 56 3.78 5.06 20.46
N PRO A 57 4.95 4.84 19.84
CA PRO A 57 6.23 5.12 20.48
C PRO A 57 6.33 6.60 20.83
N SER A 58 6.83 6.92 22.03
CA SER A 58 6.96 8.30 22.51
C SER A 58 8.02 9.12 21.76
N ARG A 59 8.84 8.46 20.93
CA ARG A 59 9.89 9.06 20.10
C ARG A 59 9.99 8.34 18.75
N ARG A 60 10.35 9.08 17.70
CA ARG A 60 10.55 8.55 16.34
C ARG A 60 11.98 8.00 16.16
N VAL A 61 12.28 6.87 16.82
CA VAL A 61 13.54 6.14 16.67
C VAL A 61 13.23 4.78 16.04
N TYR A 62 13.76 4.52 14.84
CA TYR A 62 13.37 3.36 14.03
C TYR A 62 13.65 2.01 14.71
N ASP A 63 14.74 1.94 15.46
CA ASP A 63 15.19 0.75 16.19
C ASP A 63 14.77 0.77 17.66
N ASP A 64 13.80 1.61 18.04
CA ASP A 64 13.31 1.64 19.41
C ASP A 64 12.64 0.29 19.75
N PRO A 65 12.90 -0.29 20.94
CA PRO A 65 12.24 -1.52 21.36
C PRO A 65 10.70 -1.45 21.30
N SER A 66 10.09 -0.28 21.55
CA SER A 66 8.64 -0.07 21.42
C SER A 66 8.16 -0.12 19.97
N VAL A 67 8.98 0.34 19.02
CA VAL A 67 8.71 0.22 17.58
C VAL A 67 8.77 -1.24 17.14
N GLU A 68 9.75 -2.02 17.62
CA GLU A 68 9.83 -3.45 17.35
C GLU A 68 8.63 -4.24 17.91
N VAL A 69 8.21 -3.92 19.13
CA VAL A 69 6.99 -4.48 19.73
C VAL A 69 5.75 -4.14 18.90
N LEU A 70 5.61 -2.88 18.47
CA LEU A 70 4.52 -2.43 17.61
C LEU A 70 4.55 -3.13 16.25
N ARG A 71 5.72 -3.26 15.60
CA ARG A 71 5.88 -4.01 14.34
C ARG A 71 5.43 -5.45 14.49
N LYS A 72 5.81 -6.12 15.58
CA LYS A 72 5.38 -7.50 15.85
C LYS A 72 3.87 -7.60 16.01
N HIS A 73 3.26 -6.70 16.79
CA HIS A 73 1.82 -6.66 16.98
C HIS A 73 1.10 -6.40 15.65
N LEU A 74 1.51 -5.38 14.90
CA LEU A 74 0.95 -5.07 13.59
C LEU A 74 1.13 -6.25 12.62
N ARG A 75 2.28 -6.92 12.56
CA ARG A 75 2.42 -8.13 11.72
C ARG A 75 1.43 -9.25 12.08
N GLN A 76 1.07 -9.37 13.35
CA GLN A 76 0.16 -10.41 13.84
C GLN A 76 -1.33 -10.03 13.69
N HIS A 77 -1.64 -8.73 13.71
CA HIS A 77 -3.01 -8.22 13.76
C HIS A 77 -3.38 -7.32 12.57
N ASN A 78 -2.44 -7.08 11.65
CA ASN A 78 -2.70 -6.42 10.38
C ASN A 78 -3.37 -7.36 9.40
N GLY A 79 -4.12 -6.76 8.50
CA GLY A 79 -4.97 -7.41 7.54
C GLY A 79 -6.28 -6.65 7.48
N ILE A 80 -6.86 -6.58 6.29
CA ILE A 80 -8.20 -6.04 6.15
C ILE A 80 -9.16 -7.18 6.52
N TYR A 81 -9.80 -7.07 7.68
CA TYR A 81 -10.78 -8.06 8.13
C TYR A 81 -11.94 -8.12 7.12
N GLY A 82 -12.32 -9.32 6.71
CA GLY A 82 -13.34 -9.52 5.68
C GLY A 82 -12.86 -9.29 4.25
N LEU A 83 -11.55 -9.20 4.02
CA LEU A 83 -10.99 -9.09 2.67
C LEU A 83 -11.28 -10.35 1.85
N GLU A 84 -12.13 -10.18 0.85
CA GLU A 84 -12.45 -11.23 -0.11
C GLU A 84 -11.42 -11.24 -1.24
N ILE A 85 -10.80 -12.41 -1.45
CA ILE A 85 -9.94 -12.67 -2.61
C ILE A 85 -10.80 -13.35 -3.67
N CYS A 86 -10.69 -12.88 -4.92
CA CYS A 86 -11.36 -13.49 -6.06
C CYS A 86 -10.35 -14.11 -7.04
N GLU A 87 -10.76 -15.18 -7.70
CA GLU A 87 -10.01 -15.75 -8.81
C GLU A 87 -10.11 -14.86 -10.05
N SER A 88 -9.14 -14.94 -10.96
CA SER A 88 -9.11 -14.14 -12.19
C SER A 88 -10.37 -14.31 -13.07
N THR A 89 -11.06 -15.45 -12.96
CA THR A 89 -12.30 -15.74 -13.69
C THR A 89 -13.56 -15.17 -13.02
N GLU A 90 -13.50 -14.72 -11.76
CA GLU A 90 -14.66 -14.28 -10.98
C GLU A 90 -14.99 -12.78 -11.18
N THR A 91 -15.06 -12.33 -12.43
CA THR A 91 -15.21 -10.90 -12.77
C THR A 91 -16.43 -10.24 -12.11
N LYS A 92 -17.58 -10.93 -12.05
CA LYS A 92 -18.79 -10.41 -11.41
C LYS A 92 -18.64 -10.22 -9.89
N LYS A 93 -17.87 -11.10 -9.24
CA LYS A 93 -17.57 -10.99 -7.80
C LYS A 93 -16.61 -9.83 -7.57
N ALA A 94 -15.59 -9.72 -8.42
CA ALA A 94 -14.64 -8.61 -8.36
C ALA A 94 -15.31 -7.25 -8.48
N THR A 95 -16.26 -7.08 -9.42
CA THR A 95 -17.04 -5.84 -9.57
C THR A 95 -17.86 -5.52 -8.32
N LYS A 96 -18.51 -6.52 -7.71
CA LYS A 96 -19.28 -6.31 -6.47
C LYS A 96 -18.40 -5.88 -5.32
N ILE A 97 -17.25 -6.54 -5.13
CA ILE A 97 -16.27 -6.19 -4.10
C ILE A 97 -15.75 -4.77 -4.34
N PHE A 98 -15.38 -4.44 -5.58
CA PHE A 98 -14.90 -3.10 -5.93
C PHE A 98 -15.94 -2.01 -5.63
N HIS A 99 -17.22 -2.24 -5.92
CA HIS A 99 -18.26 -1.26 -5.58
C HIS A 99 -18.53 -1.14 -4.07
N ARG A 100 -18.29 -2.20 -3.28
CA ARG A 100 -18.47 -2.19 -1.82
C ARG A 100 -17.29 -1.56 -1.10
N ASP A 101 -16.08 -1.96 -1.46
CA ASP A 101 -14.85 -1.68 -0.70
C ASP A 101 -13.98 -0.61 -1.37
N GLY A 102 -14.26 -0.25 -2.62
CA GLY A 102 -13.45 0.67 -3.43
C GLY A 102 -12.17 0.04 -4.00
N PHE A 103 -11.84 -1.19 -3.62
CA PHE A 103 -10.73 -1.96 -4.16
C PHE A 103 -11.08 -3.46 -4.21
N VAL A 104 -10.27 -4.26 -4.90
CA VAL A 104 -10.43 -5.72 -4.98
C VAL A 104 -9.07 -6.40 -5.07
N VAL A 105 -8.94 -7.57 -4.44
CA VAL A 105 -7.74 -8.42 -4.57
C VAL A 105 -8.05 -9.61 -5.46
N VAL A 106 -7.36 -9.67 -6.60
CA VAL A 106 -7.48 -10.77 -7.58
C VAL A 106 -6.25 -11.65 -7.48
N ARG A 107 -6.46 -12.95 -7.26
CA ARG A 107 -5.39 -13.96 -7.26
C ARG A 107 -5.02 -14.34 -8.69
N ASP A 108 -3.73 -14.60 -8.90
CA ASP A 108 -3.16 -15.17 -10.14
C ASP A 108 -3.66 -14.46 -11.42
N LEU A 109 -3.81 -13.14 -11.33
CA LEU A 109 -4.24 -12.32 -12.46
C LEU A 109 -3.20 -12.34 -13.58
N LEU A 110 -1.92 -12.35 -13.21
CA LEU A 110 -0.80 -12.42 -14.15
C LEU A 110 -0.34 -13.87 -14.29
N ASN A 111 -0.16 -14.31 -15.53
CA ASN A 111 0.50 -15.58 -15.79
C ASN A 111 2.01 -15.48 -15.48
N THR A 112 2.70 -16.62 -15.50
CA THR A 112 4.12 -16.72 -15.12
C THR A 112 5.03 -15.78 -15.93
N GLU A 113 4.79 -15.64 -17.23
CA GLU A 113 5.59 -14.78 -18.12
C GLU A 113 5.36 -13.30 -17.82
N GLN A 114 4.09 -12.90 -17.64
CA GLN A 114 3.71 -11.54 -17.29
C GLN A 114 4.24 -11.15 -15.91
N LEU A 115 4.15 -12.06 -14.93
CA LEU A 115 4.70 -11.86 -13.59
C LEU A 115 6.23 -11.70 -13.63
N ALA A 116 6.94 -12.53 -14.40
CA ALA A 116 8.38 -12.43 -14.55
C ALA A 116 8.81 -11.14 -15.27
N ARG A 117 8.00 -10.64 -16.21
CA ARG A 117 8.21 -9.34 -16.84
C ARG A 117 7.99 -8.19 -15.86
N PHE A 118 6.90 -8.23 -15.10
CA PHE A 118 6.58 -7.22 -14.10
C PHE A 118 7.71 -7.06 -13.07
N ARG A 119 8.21 -8.18 -12.52
CA ARG A 119 9.35 -8.18 -11.58
C ARG A 119 10.65 -7.61 -12.15
N ARG A 120 10.88 -7.68 -13.46
CA ARG A 120 12.05 -7.04 -14.09
C ARG A 120 11.93 -5.52 -14.17
N ILE A 121 10.70 -5.01 -14.29
CA ILE A 121 10.43 -3.57 -14.35
C ILE A 121 10.48 -2.96 -12.94
N VAL A 122 10.18 -3.74 -11.90
CA VAL A 122 10.25 -3.34 -10.48
C VAL A 122 11.54 -3.89 -9.84
N PRO A 123 12.67 -3.17 -9.87
CA PRO A 123 13.85 -3.63 -9.15
C PRO A 123 13.57 -3.62 -7.63
N GLY A 124 13.57 -4.81 -7.00
CA GLY A 124 13.48 -4.95 -5.54
C GLY A 124 12.34 -5.80 -4.98
N CYS A 125 11.48 -6.40 -5.80
CA CYS A 125 10.49 -7.40 -5.35
C CYS A 125 10.99 -8.85 -5.45
#